data_AF-A0A5S9MBA0-F1
#
_entry.id   AF-A0A5S9MBA0-F1
#
_cell.length_a   1.000
_cell.length_b   1.000
_cell.length_c   1.000
_cell.angle_alpha   90.00
_cell.angle_beta   90.00
_cell.angle_gamma   90.00
#
_symmetry.space_group_name_H-M   'P 1'
#
loop_
_entity.id
_entity.type
_entity.pdbx_description
1 polymer ?
#
loop_
_entity_poly.entity_id
_entity_poly.type
_entity_poly.pdbx_seq_one_letter_code
_entity_poly.pdbx_strand_id
1 'polypeptide(L)' 'MFALELVNTAIEHTVDLMTEERHPLAERAKDAAAGAVCVYAAISVMIGLIIFLPKIMQ' A
#
# COMPACT_ATOMS: atom_id res chain seq x y z
N MET A 1 -8.30 -1.55 -0.99
CA MET A 1 -7.36 -1.53 -2.13
C MET A 1 -7.43 -0.19 -2.85
N PHE A 2 -8.56 0.20 -3.45
CA PHE A 2 -8.72 1.51 -4.12
C PHE A 2 -8.35 2.73 -3.26
N ALA A 3 -8.72 2.75 -1.97
CA ALA A 3 -8.34 3.85 -1.07
C ALA A 3 -6.83 3.96 -0.85
N LEU A 4 -6.12 2.84 -0.82
CA LEU A 4 -4.68 2.79 -0.61
C LEU A 4 -3.91 3.15 -1.89
N GLU A 5 -4.46 2.78 -3.05
CA GLU A 5 -3.94 3.15 -4.35
C GLU A 5 -4.07 4.66 -4.60
N LEU A 6 -5.23 5.25 -4.25
CA LEU A 6 -5.44 6.69 -4.24
C LEU A 6 -4.46 7.41 -3.29
N VAL A 7 -4.18 6.83 -2.12
CA VAL A 7 -3.20 7.38 -1.19
C VAL A 7 -1.78 7.31 -1.75
N ASN A 8 -1.38 6.19 -2.38
CA ASN A 8 -0.09 6.10 -3.07
C ASN A 8 0.04 7.17 -4.15
N THR A 9 -0.95 7.30 -5.03
CA THR A 9 -0.95 8.30 -6.11
C THR A 9 -0.96 9.74 -5.56
N ALA A 10 -1.69 10.01 -4.47
CA ALA A 10 -1.69 11.31 -3.82
C ALA A 10 -0.33 11.66 -3.19
N ILE A 11 0.33 10.70 -2.54
CA ILE A 11 1.68 10.85 -2.00
C ILE A 11 2.68 11.05 -3.15
N GLU A 12 2.54 10.27 -4.23
CA GLU A 12 3.41 10.34 -5.40
C GLU A 12 3.35 11.73 -6.05
N HIS A 13 2.14 12.25 -6.32
CA HIS A 13 1.95 13.59 -6.86
C HIS A 13 2.35 14.72 -5.89
N THR A 14 2.16 14.54 -4.58
CA THR A 14 2.59 15.55 -3.59
C THR A 14 4.11 15.64 -3.52
N VAL A 15 4.79 14.49 -3.58
CA VAL A 15 6.25 14.41 -3.61
C VAL A 15 6.81 14.96 -4.92
N ASP A 16 6.20 14.63 -6.07
CA ASP A 16 6.61 15.14 -7.38
C ASP A 16 6.34 16.65 -7.52
N LEU A 17 5.33 17.21 -6.85
CA LEU A 17 5.06 18.65 -6.84
C LEU A 17 6.09 19.43 -6.00
N MET A 18 6.61 18.84 -4.93
CA MET A 18 7.57 19.47 -4.02
C MET A 18 9.04 19.28 -4.46
N THR A 19 9.30 18.52 -5.52
CA THR A 19 10.65 18.12 -5.91
C THR A 19 10.76 17.99 -7.44
N GLU A 20 11.49 18.90 -8.09
CA GLU A 20 11.74 18.88 -9.55
C GLU A 20 12.89 17.93 -9.97
N GLU A 21 13.84 17.62 -9.08
CA GLU A 21 14.94 16.65 -9.29
C GLU A 21 14.82 15.45 -8.37
N ARG A 22 15.06 14.22 -8.84
CA ARG A 22 14.97 13.00 -8.01
C ARG A 22 15.79 13.11 -6.71
N HIS A 23 15.13 13.43 -5.60
CA HIS A 23 15.74 13.43 -4.29
C HIS A 23 15.66 12.04 -3.64
N PRO A 24 16.74 11.56 -2.98
CA PRO A 24 16.75 10.26 -2.31
C PRO A 24 15.71 10.15 -1.18
N LEU A 25 15.19 11.27 -0.67
CA LEU A 25 14.09 11.29 0.30
C LEU A 25 12.72 11.06 -0.37
N ALA A 26 12.53 11.53 -1.61
CA ALA A 26 11.32 11.30 -2.39
C ALA A 26 11.13 9.81 -2.73
N GLU A 27 12.23 9.13 -3.08
CA GLU A 27 12.21 7.69 -3.37
C GLU A 27 11.80 6.87 -2.14
N ARG A 28 12.36 7.19 -0.96
CA ARG A 28 11.98 6.56 0.31
C ARG A 28 10.51 6.80 0.69
N ALA A 29 9.97 7.98 0.38
CA ALA A 29 8.56 8.28 0.63
C ALA A 29 7.64 7.43 -0.25
N LYS A 30 7.99 7.25 -1.53
CA LYS A 30 7.27 6.37 -2.46
C LYS A 30 7.37 4.90 -2.03
N ASP A 31 8.55 4.44 -1.61
CA ASP A 31 8.76 3.08 -1.10
C ASP A 31 7.96 2.79 0.17
N ALA A 32 7.86 3.75 1.10
CA ALA A 32 7.06 3.61 2.32
C ALA A 32 5.56 3.46 1.99
N ALA A 33 5.08 4.20 0.99
CA ALA A 33 3.70 4.13 0.52
C ALA A 33 3.41 2.74 -0.09
N ALA A 34 4.28 2.24 -0.96
CA ALA A 34 4.20 0.87 -1.49
C ALA A 34 4.25 -0.21 -0.39
N GLY A 35 5.10 -0.02 0.63
CA GLY A 35 5.19 -0.90 1.79
C GLY A 35 3.89 -0.98 2.59
N ALA A 36 3.18 0.14 2.79
CA ALA A 36 1.89 0.17 3.46
C ALA A 36 0.84 -0.67 2.73
N VAL A 37 0.83 -0.65 1.39
CA VAL A 37 -0.09 -1.47 0.58
C VAL A 37 0.21 -2.95 0.69
N CYS A 38 1.49 -3.33 0.71
CA CYS A 38 1.92 -4.71 0.88
C CYS A 38 1.45 -5.30 2.23
N VAL A 39 1.61 -4.56 3.32
CA VAL A 39 1.16 -4.98 4.66
C VAL A 39 -0.35 -5.14 4.70
N TYR A 40 -1.10 -4.19 4.12
CA TYR A 40 -2.55 -4.26 4.04
C TYR A 40 -3.04 -5.48 3.24
N ALA A 41 -2.40 -5.77 2.10
CA ALA A 41 -2.73 -6.93 1.28
C ALA A 41 -2.50 -8.25 2.04
N ALA A 42 -1.37 -8.36 2.75
CA ALA A 42 -1.06 -9.55 3.55
C ALA A 42 -2.10 -9.78 4.67
N ILE A 43 -2.51 -8.72 5.38
CA ILE A 43 -3.55 -8.80 6.41
C ILE A 43 -4.90 -9.19 5.80
N SER A 44 -5.25 -8.65 4.63
CA SER A 44 -6.49 -9.01 3.92
C SER A 44 -6.54 -10.50 3.58
N VAL A 45 -5.41 -11.09 3.15
CA VAL A 45 -5.31 -12.54 2.89
C VAL A 45 -5.47 -13.34 4.18
N MET A 46 -4.80 -12.94 5.28
CA MET A 46 -4.95 -13.63 6.57
C MET A 46 -6.41 -13.63 7.07
N ILE A 47 -7.09 -12.49 7.00
CA ILE A 47 -8.50 -12.39 7.40
C ILE A 47 -9.37 -13.27 6.50
N GLY A 48 -9.12 -13.27 5.19
CA GLY A 48 -9.79 -14.16 4.25
C GLY A 48 -9.61 -15.65 4.62
N LEU A 49 -8.39 -16.06 4.94
CA LEU A 49 -8.11 -17.43 5.37
C LEU A 49 -8.84 -17.77 6.67
N ILE A 50 -8.85 -16.89 7.68
CA ILE A 50 -9.56 -17.12 8.95
C ILE A 50 -11.07 -17.29 8.74
N ILE A 51 -11.68 -16.54 7.82
CA ILE A 51 -13.12 -16.61 7.57
C ILE A 51 -13.48 -17.81 6.69
N PHE A 52 -12.70 -18.07 5.63
CA PHE A 52 -13.02 -19.08 4.63
C PHE A 52 -12.50 -20.49 4.97
N LEU A 53 -11.36 -20.67 5.66
CA LEU A 53 -10.89 -22.00 6.09
C LEU A 53 -11.96 -22.79 6.86
N PRO A 54 -12.53 -22.26 7.97
CA PRO A 54 -13.49 -23.03 8.74
C PRO A 54 -14.75 -23.32 7.93
N LYS A 55 -15.11 -22.45 6.99
CA LYS A 55 -16.31 -22.62 6.16
C LYS A 55 -16.14 -23.56 4.96
N ILE A 56 -14.90 -23.89 4.58
CA ILE A 56 -14.58 -24.88 3.54
C ILE A 56 -14.28 -26.25 4.18
N MET A 57 -13.78 -26.28 5.42
CA MET A 57 -13.54 -27.51 6.20
C MET A 57 -14.77 -28.02 6.97
N GLN A 58 -15.83 -27.22 7.08
CA GLN A 58 -17.16 -27.64 7.55
C GLN A 58 -18.07 -27.95 6.37
#